data_AF-D4P4J4-F1
#
_entry.id   AF-D4P4J4-F1
#
_cell.length_a   1.000
_cell.length_b   1.000
_cell.length_c   1.000
_cell.angle_alpha   90.00
_cell.angle_beta   90.00
_cell.angle_gamma   90.00
#
_symmetry.space_group_name_H-M   'P 1'
#
loop_
_entity.id
_entity.type
_entity.pdbx_description
1 polymer ?
#
loop_
_entity_poly.entity_id
_entity_poly.type
_entity_poly.pdbx_seq_one_letter_code
_entity_poly.pdbx_strand_id
1 'polypeptide(L)'
;FGAGALVVEEVEGMIGKFGEAVRRAIQAGFDGVEIHGANTYLIQQFYSPNSNQRDDEWGGSRDNRAKFPLAVLDITHKMVRQYADDAFIIGYRFSPEELEVPGIRFEDTMYLLEKLAARGVDYLHFSVGATLRPSIVDTQDPTPLIEKYCAMRSETLAQVPVMGVGGVVNASDVNDALDHGYDLIAVGRATIAYPDWTDRIAAGESLELFMDSTKREELNIPEPLWRFSLVEAMIRDMSMAESKFKPGTFVEKVQDDANELVINVSLETDCIADIALASGPSEDVEFVTSFEEIRTRILDANTPHVDAITGATSQSEAVKKAVSKAMLKSSKALAAEEGVDPNETRSVDVVVVGSGGAGLAAAIQAHDEGASVLIVEKMPTIGGNTIKASAGMNAAETRFQRVKGIQDSKELFYQESLKGGGNKNNPELLRRFVENAPEAIEWLATRGIMLNDITTTGGMSIDRTHRPKDGSAVGGYLISGLVRNVNKRNIEVMLDTSVSDIIFENGEVTGVRLTTEENETVIVATKSVIVATGGFSANSQMVVKYRPDLEGFVTTNHKGATGGGIALLEGVQLGHVGQ
;
A
#
# COMPACT_ATOMS: atom_id res chain seq x y z
N PHE A 1 25.62 2.47 -6.03
CA PHE A 1 26.82 3.31 -5.86
C PHE A 1 26.55 4.64 -6.55
N GLY A 2 26.75 5.75 -5.85
CA GLY A 2 26.53 7.09 -6.42
C GLY A 2 27.79 7.68 -7.02
N ALA A 3 27.66 8.79 -7.76
CA ALA A 3 28.76 9.42 -8.50
C ALA A 3 30.01 9.75 -7.64
N GLY A 4 29.83 10.10 -6.37
CA GLY A 4 30.94 10.40 -5.44
C GLY A 4 31.72 9.17 -4.93
N ALA A 5 31.22 7.95 -5.14
CA ALA A 5 31.80 6.73 -4.57
C ALA A 5 32.67 5.93 -5.54
N LEU A 6 32.63 6.23 -6.85
CA LEU A 6 33.37 5.48 -7.87
C LEU A 6 34.80 6.00 -8.02
N VAL A 7 35.80 5.12 -8.16
CA VAL A 7 37.14 5.56 -8.61
C VAL A 7 37.14 5.80 -10.13
N VAL A 8 38.14 6.53 -10.66
CA VAL A 8 38.18 6.93 -12.08
C VAL A 8 38.04 5.72 -13.01
N GLU A 9 38.74 4.62 -12.72
CA GLU A 9 38.67 3.39 -13.51
C GLU A 9 37.26 2.77 -13.48
N GLU A 10 36.52 2.93 -12.39
CA GLU A 10 35.14 2.46 -12.28
C GLU A 10 34.16 3.34 -13.06
N VAL A 11 34.44 4.64 -13.22
CA VAL A 11 33.67 5.55 -14.08
C VAL A 11 33.78 5.12 -15.54
N GLU A 12 35.00 4.86 -16.02
CA GLU A 12 35.24 4.34 -17.37
C GLU A 12 34.60 2.97 -17.58
N GLY A 13 34.75 2.08 -16.59
CA GLY A 13 34.09 0.78 -16.59
C GLY A 13 32.57 0.89 -16.66
N MET A 14 31.98 1.90 -16.03
CA MET A 14 30.54 2.16 -16.10
C MET A 14 30.10 2.63 -17.49
N ILE A 15 30.86 3.51 -18.13
CA ILE A 15 30.61 3.92 -19.53
C ILE A 15 30.63 2.69 -20.45
N GLY A 16 31.60 1.79 -20.26
CA GLY A 16 31.63 0.51 -20.98
C GLY A 16 30.38 -0.35 -20.77
N LYS A 17 29.84 -0.39 -19.54
CA LYS A 17 28.60 -1.11 -19.23
C LYS A 17 27.37 -0.50 -19.92
N PHE A 18 27.28 0.82 -20.03
CA PHE A 18 26.25 1.48 -20.85
C PHE A 18 26.35 1.05 -22.32
N GLY A 19 27.56 1.05 -22.89
CA GLY A 19 27.78 0.53 -24.25
C GLY A 19 27.33 -0.92 -24.43
N GLU A 20 27.67 -1.80 -23.48
CA GLU A 20 27.20 -3.19 -23.52
C GLU A 20 25.67 -3.32 -23.37
N ALA A 21 25.01 -2.40 -22.65
CA ALA A 21 23.55 -2.37 -22.58
C ALA A 21 22.93 -1.98 -23.94
N VAL A 22 23.48 -0.96 -24.61
CA VAL A 22 23.06 -0.56 -25.97
C VAL A 22 23.23 -1.71 -26.96
N ARG A 23 24.39 -2.37 -26.95
CA ARG A 23 24.65 -3.55 -27.80
C ARG A 23 23.61 -4.66 -27.58
N ARG A 24 23.22 -4.91 -26.33
CA ARG A 24 22.20 -5.91 -26.00
C ARG A 24 20.80 -5.50 -26.45
N ALA A 25 20.44 -4.21 -26.33
CA ALA A 25 19.17 -3.70 -26.83
C ALA A 25 19.06 -3.88 -28.35
N ILE A 26 20.11 -3.53 -29.10
CA ILE A 26 20.20 -3.76 -30.54
C ILE A 26 20.03 -5.26 -30.86
N GLN A 27 20.74 -6.14 -30.16
CA GLN A 27 20.65 -7.59 -30.37
C GLN A 27 19.27 -8.18 -30.03
N ALA A 28 18.54 -7.55 -29.11
CA ALA A 28 17.17 -7.93 -28.76
C ALA A 28 16.13 -7.42 -29.78
N GLY A 29 16.53 -6.59 -30.74
CA GLY A 29 15.67 -6.08 -31.80
C GLY A 29 14.87 -4.83 -31.43
N PHE A 30 15.32 -4.05 -30.45
CA PHE A 30 14.73 -2.72 -30.18
C PHE A 30 15.08 -1.74 -31.31
N ASP A 31 14.16 -0.83 -31.65
CA ASP A 31 14.36 0.21 -32.67
C ASP A 31 15.19 1.41 -32.17
N GLY A 32 15.47 1.48 -30.86
CA GLY A 32 16.20 2.58 -30.27
C GLY A 32 16.46 2.41 -28.78
N VAL A 33 17.17 3.38 -28.20
CA VAL A 33 17.40 3.48 -26.75
C VAL A 33 17.19 4.92 -26.27
N GLU A 34 16.74 5.06 -25.03
CA GLU A 34 16.73 6.33 -24.32
C GLU A 34 17.78 6.33 -23.20
N ILE A 35 18.68 7.29 -23.22
CA ILE A 35 19.66 7.50 -22.15
C ILE A 35 18.95 8.21 -20.99
N HIS A 36 18.85 7.51 -19.86
CA HIS A 36 18.12 8.02 -18.69
C HIS A 36 19.00 8.92 -17.80
N GLY A 37 19.09 10.19 -18.15
CA GLY A 37 19.78 11.27 -17.42
C GLY A 37 18.90 12.03 -16.41
N ALA A 38 17.84 11.41 -15.90
CA ALA A 38 16.81 12.04 -15.07
C ALA A 38 16.62 11.34 -13.71
N ASN A 39 15.66 11.84 -12.93
CA ASN A 39 15.13 11.25 -11.70
C ASN A 39 16.18 10.82 -10.67
N THR A 40 17.25 11.61 -10.51
CA THR A 40 18.37 11.38 -9.57
C THR A 40 19.15 10.08 -9.80
N TYR A 41 19.00 9.46 -10.97
CA TYR A 41 19.81 8.32 -11.39
C TYR A 41 21.25 8.73 -11.72
N LEU A 42 22.11 7.74 -11.89
CA LEU A 42 23.56 7.90 -11.95
C LEU A 42 24.04 9.02 -12.90
N ILE A 43 23.48 9.11 -14.11
CA ILE A 43 23.89 10.13 -15.09
C ILE A 43 23.54 11.54 -14.58
N GLN A 44 22.35 11.74 -14.00
CA GLN A 44 21.98 13.00 -13.34
C GLN A 44 22.90 13.27 -12.14
N GLN A 45 23.21 12.25 -11.34
CA GLN A 45 24.10 12.40 -10.18
C GLN A 45 25.48 12.93 -10.59
N PHE A 46 26.04 12.47 -11.72
CA PHE A 46 27.30 13.02 -12.24
C PHE A 46 27.16 14.47 -12.71
N TYR A 47 26.01 14.84 -13.27
CA TYR A 47 25.80 16.20 -13.74
C TYR A 47 25.51 17.21 -12.61
N SER A 48 24.85 16.73 -11.55
CA SER A 48 24.40 17.51 -10.41
C SER A 48 25.59 18.04 -9.58
N PRO A 49 25.67 19.36 -9.31
CA PRO A 49 26.61 19.90 -8.34
C PRO A 49 26.32 19.47 -6.90
N ASN A 50 25.12 18.97 -6.59
CA ASN A 50 24.79 18.45 -5.26
C ASN A 50 25.40 17.07 -5.06
N SER A 51 25.11 16.16 -6.01
CA SER A 51 25.46 14.74 -5.88
C SER A 51 26.92 14.46 -6.25
N ASN A 52 27.50 15.24 -7.16
CA ASN A 52 28.87 15.10 -7.60
C ASN A 52 29.78 16.16 -6.99
N GLN A 53 30.32 15.83 -5.81
CA GLN A 53 31.30 16.64 -5.06
C GLN A 53 32.76 16.25 -5.39
N ARG A 54 33.01 15.59 -6.53
CA ARG A 54 34.37 15.20 -6.93
C ARG A 54 35.19 16.43 -7.33
N ASP A 55 36.50 16.35 -7.14
CA ASP A 55 37.50 17.34 -7.52
C ASP A 55 38.36 16.90 -8.72
N ASP A 56 38.04 15.74 -9.30
CA ASP A 56 38.69 15.19 -10.48
C ASP A 56 38.04 15.65 -11.79
N GLU A 57 38.44 15.01 -12.89
CA GLU A 57 38.00 15.39 -14.22
C GLU A 57 36.52 15.14 -14.50
N TRP A 58 35.84 14.38 -13.64
CA TRP A 58 34.42 14.04 -13.73
C TRP A 58 33.54 14.91 -12.84
N GLY A 59 34.11 15.80 -12.01
CA GLY A 59 33.37 16.69 -11.12
C GLY A 59 33.96 18.11 -11.02
N GLY A 60 33.49 18.86 -10.02
CA GLY A 60 33.92 20.24 -9.81
C GLY A 60 33.24 21.22 -10.76
N SER A 61 33.84 21.50 -11.92
CA SER A 61 33.28 22.46 -12.88
C SER A 61 32.05 21.91 -13.61
N ARG A 62 31.21 22.80 -14.14
CA ARG A 62 30.06 22.41 -14.98
C ARG A 62 30.50 21.61 -16.21
N ASP A 63 31.63 21.96 -16.80
CA ASP A 63 32.20 21.27 -17.97
C ASP A 63 32.62 19.83 -17.62
N ASN A 64 33.27 19.64 -16.48
CA ASN A 64 33.68 18.32 -16.01
C ASN A 64 32.48 17.44 -15.67
N ARG A 65 31.49 17.99 -14.96
CA ARG A 65 30.25 17.27 -14.63
C ARG A 65 29.47 16.85 -15.88
N ALA A 66 29.55 17.60 -16.98
CA ALA A 66 28.94 17.24 -18.25
C ALA A 66 29.65 16.08 -18.97
N LYS A 67 30.92 15.77 -18.65
CA LYS A 67 31.67 14.74 -19.38
C LYS A 67 31.04 13.36 -19.30
N PHE A 68 30.52 12.96 -18.14
CA PHE A 68 29.94 11.62 -17.99
C PHE A 68 28.68 11.40 -18.85
N PRO A 69 27.65 12.28 -18.80
CA PRO A 69 26.54 12.22 -19.74
C PRO A 69 26.96 12.17 -21.22
N LEU A 70 27.93 13.01 -21.60
CA LEU A 70 28.42 13.10 -22.98
C LEU A 70 29.19 11.85 -23.40
N ALA A 71 30.00 11.26 -22.50
CA ALA A 71 30.72 10.02 -22.76
C ALA A 71 29.76 8.83 -22.91
N VAL A 72 28.63 8.82 -22.17
CA VAL A 72 27.56 7.83 -22.33
C VAL A 72 26.88 7.96 -23.70
N LEU A 73 26.65 9.19 -24.18
CA LEU A 73 26.17 9.42 -25.54
C LEU A 73 27.18 8.95 -26.60
N ASP A 74 28.46 9.30 -26.43
CA ASP A 74 29.53 8.94 -27.37
C ASP A 74 29.70 7.41 -27.50
N ILE A 75 29.65 6.66 -26.39
CA ILE A 75 29.69 5.20 -26.43
C ILE A 75 28.43 4.61 -27.05
N THR A 76 27.26 5.23 -26.83
CA THR A 76 25.99 4.81 -27.44
C THR A 76 26.07 4.91 -28.96
N HIS A 77 26.49 6.06 -29.50
CA HIS A 77 26.73 6.21 -30.94
C HIS A 77 27.75 5.22 -31.48
N LYS A 78 28.83 4.95 -30.73
CA LYS A 78 29.84 3.96 -31.15
C LYS A 78 29.22 2.58 -31.31
N MET A 79 28.33 2.17 -30.39
CA MET A 79 27.66 0.87 -30.46
C MET A 79 26.64 0.83 -31.60
N VAL A 80 25.84 1.89 -31.77
CA VAL A 80 24.86 1.99 -32.87
C VAL A 80 25.55 1.87 -34.23
N ARG A 81 26.61 2.66 -34.48
CA ARG A 81 27.40 2.56 -35.73
C ARG A 81 28.00 1.19 -35.99
N GLN A 82 28.25 0.41 -34.94
CA GLN A 82 28.90 -0.90 -35.07
C GLN A 82 27.89 -2.04 -35.24
N TYR A 83 26.70 -1.93 -34.66
CA TYR A 83 25.78 -3.06 -34.49
C TYR A 83 24.37 -2.83 -35.02
N ALA A 84 23.97 -1.59 -35.31
CA ALA A 84 22.63 -1.25 -35.80
C ALA A 84 22.71 -0.56 -37.18
N ASP A 85 21.54 -0.35 -37.79
CA ASP A 85 21.40 0.47 -38.99
C ASP A 85 21.18 1.95 -38.65
N ASP A 86 21.15 2.79 -39.68
CA ASP A 86 21.00 4.25 -39.55
C ASP A 86 19.59 4.67 -39.07
N ALA A 87 18.63 3.75 -38.94
CA ALA A 87 17.28 4.05 -38.45
C ALA A 87 17.17 3.95 -36.91
N PHE A 88 18.22 3.50 -36.23
CA PHE A 88 18.21 3.28 -34.79
C PHE A 88 18.20 4.60 -33.99
N ILE A 89 17.19 4.77 -33.14
CA ILE A 89 16.91 6.04 -32.44
C ILE A 89 17.68 6.15 -31.11
N ILE A 90 18.27 7.31 -30.83
CA ILE A 90 18.96 7.66 -29.59
C ILE A 90 18.28 8.87 -28.93
N GLY A 91 17.50 8.62 -27.88
CA GLY A 91 16.91 9.65 -27.03
C GLY A 91 17.74 9.99 -25.80
N TYR A 92 17.51 11.17 -25.22
CA TYR A 92 18.06 11.53 -23.91
C TYR A 92 16.99 12.15 -23.00
N ARG A 93 16.74 11.53 -21.85
CA ARG A 93 15.79 12.02 -20.85
C ARG A 93 16.49 12.77 -19.73
N PHE A 94 15.93 13.91 -19.32
CA PHE A 94 16.53 14.77 -18.31
C PHE A 94 15.51 15.32 -17.31
N SER A 95 15.99 15.60 -16.08
CA SER A 95 15.29 16.45 -15.10
C SER A 95 15.80 17.89 -15.27
N PRO A 96 14.94 18.90 -15.45
CA PRO A 96 15.41 20.27 -15.70
C PRO A 96 16.11 20.95 -14.52
N GLU A 97 15.72 20.60 -13.30
CA GLU A 97 16.07 21.34 -12.09
C GLU A 97 16.11 20.42 -10.88
N GLU A 98 16.84 20.85 -9.85
CA GLU A 98 16.94 20.21 -8.53
C GLU A 98 16.65 21.24 -7.43
N LEU A 99 15.96 20.84 -6.36
CA LEU A 99 15.67 21.71 -5.22
C LEU A 99 16.91 21.99 -4.38
N GLU A 100 17.89 21.09 -4.42
CA GLU A 100 19.09 21.16 -3.61
C GLU A 100 19.94 22.39 -3.92
N VAL A 101 20.72 22.83 -2.93
CA VAL A 101 21.63 23.98 -3.02
C VAL A 101 23.02 23.54 -2.53
N PRO A 102 24.04 23.47 -3.42
CA PRO A 102 23.96 23.69 -4.86
C PRO A 102 23.15 22.57 -5.56
N GLY A 103 22.50 22.86 -6.67
CA GLY A 103 21.75 21.86 -7.47
C GLY A 103 21.72 22.26 -8.95
N ILE A 104 21.17 21.41 -9.81
CA ILE A 104 20.95 21.74 -11.22
C ILE A 104 19.99 22.93 -11.33
N ARG A 105 20.41 23.98 -12.04
CA ARG A 105 19.56 25.11 -12.44
C ARG A 105 19.20 25.00 -13.91
N PHE A 106 18.14 25.69 -14.33
CA PHE A 106 17.67 25.58 -15.71
C PHE A 106 18.75 26.00 -16.75
N GLU A 107 19.61 26.96 -16.41
CA GLU A 107 20.76 27.34 -17.25
C GLU A 107 21.80 26.21 -17.40
N ASP A 108 22.00 25.40 -16.36
CA ASP A 108 22.85 24.21 -16.44
C ASP A 108 22.21 23.20 -17.40
N THR A 109 20.91 22.95 -17.25
CA THR A 109 20.17 22.09 -18.17
C THR A 109 20.32 22.57 -19.61
N MET A 110 20.09 23.85 -19.91
CA MET A 110 20.30 24.39 -21.27
C MET A 110 21.74 24.15 -21.76
N TYR A 111 22.74 24.36 -20.91
CA TYR A 111 24.13 24.07 -21.25
C TYR A 111 24.35 22.59 -21.65
N LEU A 112 23.77 21.64 -20.90
CA LEU A 112 23.88 20.22 -21.22
C LEU A 112 23.15 19.87 -22.52
N LEU A 113 21.93 20.37 -22.71
CA LEU A 113 21.11 20.09 -23.89
C LEU A 113 21.79 20.57 -25.19
N GLU A 114 22.43 21.74 -25.17
CA GLU A 114 23.21 22.24 -26.30
C GLU A 114 24.39 21.30 -26.66
N LYS A 115 25.06 20.75 -25.64
CA LYS A 115 26.18 19.81 -25.85
C LYS A 115 25.73 18.44 -26.35
N LEU A 116 24.54 18.00 -25.96
CA LEU A 116 23.90 16.78 -26.44
C LEU A 116 23.44 16.94 -27.89
N ALA A 117 22.74 18.04 -28.21
CA ALA A 117 22.31 18.34 -29.58
C ALA A 117 23.50 18.42 -30.55
N ALA A 118 24.59 19.09 -30.14
CA ALA A 118 25.82 19.16 -30.95
C ALA A 118 26.51 17.80 -31.20
N ARG A 119 26.20 16.77 -30.39
CA ARG A 119 26.70 15.39 -30.57
C ARG A 119 25.73 14.48 -31.31
N GLY A 120 24.49 14.91 -31.50
CA GLY A 120 23.46 14.24 -32.30
C GLY A 120 22.58 13.30 -31.47
N VAL A 121 21.61 13.82 -30.74
CA VAL A 121 20.50 13.01 -30.22
C VAL A 121 19.29 13.15 -31.14
N ASP A 122 18.49 12.09 -31.26
CA ASP A 122 17.31 12.09 -32.13
C ASP A 122 16.09 12.73 -31.46
N TYR A 123 16.03 12.71 -30.12
CA TYR A 123 15.06 13.49 -29.34
C TYR A 123 15.53 13.76 -27.92
N LEU A 124 14.92 14.76 -27.30
CA LEU A 124 15.08 15.08 -25.89
C LEU A 124 13.78 14.83 -25.14
N HIS A 125 13.84 14.17 -24.00
CA HIS A 125 12.65 13.83 -23.20
C HIS A 125 12.65 14.61 -21.89
N PHE A 126 11.70 15.54 -21.82
CA PHE A 126 11.53 16.52 -20.77
C PHE A 126 10.72 15.91 -19.61
N SER A 127 11.41 15.45 -18.56
CA SER A 127 10.77 14.80 -17.42
C SER A 127 10.31 15.82 -16.38
N VAL A 128 9.07 16.27 -16.51
CA VAL A 128 8.42 17.23 -15.60
C VAL A 128 7.18 16.60 -14.98
N GLY A 129 6.86 16.87 -13.70
CA GLY A 129 5.70 16.23 -13.06
C GLY A 129 4.35 16.56 -13.73
N ALA A 130 4.31 17.71 -14.41
CA ALA A 130 3.24 18.19 -15.29
C ALA A 130 3.87 18.87 -16.50
N THR A 131 3.33 18.67 -17.71
CA THR A 131 3.89 19.19 -18.97
C THR A 131 4.09 20.71 -18.97
N LEU A 132 3.16 21.47 -18.38
CA LEU A 132 3.23 22.94 -18.30
C LEU A 132 3.78 23.46 -16.96
N ARG A 133 4.50 22.63 -16.20
CA ARG A 133 5.03 23.03 -14.89
C ARG A 133 6.06 24.18 -15.04
N PRO A 134 5.94 25.28 -14.26
CA PRO A 134 7.00 26.27 -14.15
C PRO A 134 8.22 25.74 -13.38
N SER A 135 9.17 26.64 -13.09
CA SER A 135 10.36 26.30 -12.31
C SER A 135 10.00 25.84 -10.90
N ILE A 136 10.72 24.84 -10.40
CA ILE A 136 10.64 24.45 -8.97
C ILE A 136 11.63 25.21 -8.09
N VAL A 137 12.55 25.96 -8.70
CA VAL A 137 13.57 26.74 -7.99
C VAL A 137 13.15 28.20 -7.92
N ASP A 138 12.73 28.78 -9.04
CA ASP A 138 12.19 30.13 -9.11
C ASP A 138 10.65 30.08 -9.14
N THR A 139 10.06 30.02 -7.95
CA THR A 139 8.61 29.89 -7.76
C THR A 139 7.85 31.20 -8.02
N GLN A 140 8.53 32.32 -8.30
CA GLN A 140 7.89 33.60 -8.59
C GLN A 140 7.59 33.79 -10.08
N ASP A 141 8.27 33.05 -10.95
CA ASP A 141 8.07 33.11 -12.39
C ASP A 141 7.11 31.98 -12.84
N PRO A 142 5.87 32.30 -13.24
CA PRO A 142 4.89 31.30 -13.65
C PRO A 142 5.14 30.74 -15.05
N THR A 143 6.15 31.24 -15.77
CA THR A 143 6.43 30.80 -17.15
C THR A 143 6.80 29.31 -17.18
N PRO A 144 6.08 28.48 -17.96
CA PRO A 144 6.40 27.06 -18.13
C PRO A 144 7.83 26.84 -18.60
N LEU A 145 8.49 25.78 -18.10
CA LEU A 145 9.88 25.50 -18.48
C LEU A 145 10.05 25.18 -19.97
N ILE A 146 9.01 24.64 -20.62
CA ILE A 146 9.03 24.42 -22.07
C ILE A 146 9.09 25.72 -22.87
N GLU A 147 8.37 26.76 -22.45
CA GLU A 147 8.44 28.06 -23.11
C GLU A 147 9.81 28.71 -22.91
N LYS A 148 10.39 28.59 -21.70
CA LYS A 148 11.76 29.04 -21.43
C LYS A 148 12.78 28.30 -22.32
N TYR A 149 12.62 26.98 -22.46
CA TYR A 149 13.43 26.17 -23.37
C TYR A 149 13.34 26.68 -24.82
N CYS A 150 12.12 26.90 -25.32
CA CYS A 150 11.89 27.42 -26.68
C CYS A 150 12.52 28.81 -26.89
N ALA A 151 12.51 29.67 -25.87
CA ALA A 151 13.10 31.00 -25.93
C ALA A 151 14.65 31.00 -25.83
N MET A 152 15.23 30.02 -25.14
CA MET A 152 16.67 29.97 -24.85
C MET A 152 17.49 29.09 -25.81
N ARG A 153 16.86 28.15 -26.51
CA ARG A 153 17.55 27.17 -27.37
C ARG A 153 18.22 27.80 -28.60
N SER A 154 19.40 27.29 -28.96
CA SER A 154 20.06 27.62 -30.22
C SER A 154 19.33 27.03 -31.43
N GLU A 155 19.68 27.49 -32.64
CA GLU A 155 19.17 26.90 -33.89
C GLU A 155 19.47 25.39 -33.99
N THR A 156 20.64 24.96 -33.50
CA THR A 156 21.04 23.54 -33.47
C THR A 156 20.14 22.74 -32.54
N LEU A 157 19.92 23.23 -31.32
CA LEU A 157 19.05 22.56 -30.35
C LEU A 157 17.59 22.56 -30.79
N ALA A 158 17.14 23.60 -31.50
CA ALA A 158 15.81 23.69 -32.08
C ALA A 158 15.53 22.66 -33.20
N GLN A 159 16.56 22.02 -33.77
CA GLN A 159 16.37 20.92 -34.74
C GLN A 159 16.07 19.57 -34.06
N VAL A 160 16.27 19.47 -32.75
CA VAL A 160 16.06 18.23 -32.01
C VAL A 160 14.62 18.21 -31.46
N PRO A 161 13.77 17.26 -31.87
CA PRO A 161 12.43 17.10 -31.31
C PRO A 161 12.44 16.97 -29.78
N VAL A 162 11.50 17.64 -29.11
CA VAL A 162 11.33 17.56 -27.66
C VAL A 162 10.03 16.85 -27.29
N MET A 163 10.16 15.80 -26.48
CA MET A 163 9.07 15.02 -25.92
C MET A 163 8.76 15.46 -24.50
N GLY A 164 7.49 15.77 -24.20
CA GLY A 164 7.02 16.09 -22.85
C GLY A 164 6.39 14.90 -22.16
N VAL A 165 6.61 14.76 -20.86
CA VAL A 165 5.86 13.84 -20.00
C VAL A 165 5.46 14.55 -18.72
N GLY A 166 4.27 14.26 -18.21
CA GLY A 166 3.79 14.75 -16.92
C GLY A 166 2.30 15.10 -16.93
N GLY A 167 1.50 14.43 -16.11
CA GLY A 167 0.09 14.81 -15.90
C GLY A 167 -0.87 14.60 -17.08
N VAL A 168 -0.45 13.94 -18.17
CA VAL A 168 -1.29 13.76 -19.38
C VAL A 168 -2.31 12.65 -19.18
N VAL A 169 -3.60 12.97 -19.36
CA VAL A 169 -4.74 12.05 -19.25
C VAL A 169 -5.64 12.14 -20.47
N ASN A 170 -5.86 13.33 -21.03
CA ASN A 170 -6.83 13.60 -22.08
C ASN A 170 -6.21 14.21 -23.34
N ALA A 171 -6.99 14.24 -24.42
CA ALA A 171 -6.60 14.90 -25.67
C ALA A 171 -6.25 16.39 -25.47
N SER A 172 -6.98 17.07 -24.58
CA SER A 172 -6.72 18.47 -24.22
C SER A 172 -5.32 18.67 -23.67
N ASP A 173 -4.88 17.79 -22.76
CA ASP A 173 -3.56 17.91 -22.13
C ASP A 173 -2.44 17.74 -23.15
N VAL A 174 -2.66 16.89 -24.17
CA VAL A 174 -1.74 16.72 -25.30
C VAL A 174 -1.71 17.98 -26.15
N ASN A 175 -2.87 18.48 -26.58
CA ASN A 175 -2.96 19.67 -27.43
C ASN A 175 -2.36 20.90 -26.74
N ASP A 176 -2.70 21.12 -25.47
CA ASP A 176 -2.16 22.22 -24.68
C ASP A 176 -0.63 22.14 -24.60
N ALA A 177 -0.08 20.95 -24.37
CA ALA A 177 1.38 20.77 -24.32
C ALA A 177 2.05 21.02 -25.69
N LEU A 178 1.45 20.56 -26.79
CA LEU A 178 1.97 20.80 -28.14
C LEU A 178 1.96 22.31 -28.49
N ASP A 179 0.88 23.02 -28.13
CA ASP A 179 0.76 24.47 -28.35
C ASP A 179 1.83 25.29 -27.61
N HIS A 180 2.40 24.74 -26.52
CA HIS A 180 3.45 25.38 -25.72
C HIS A 180 4.88 24.99 -26.13
N GLY A 181 5.04 24.20 -27.20
CA GLY A 181 6.33 23.96 -27.85
C GLY A 181 6.91 22.56 -27.69
N TYR A 182 6.13 21.59 -27.18
CA TYR A 182 6.48 20.18 -27.31
C TYR A 182 6.20 19.67 -28.74
N ASP A 183 7.04 18.77 -29.24
CA ASP A 183 6.84 18.10 -30.53
C ASP A 183 6.16 16.74 -30.36
N LEU A 184 6.35 16.11 -29.19
CA LEU A 184 5.85 14.78 -28.85
C LEU A 184 5.38 14.76 -27.40
N ILE A 185 4.43 13.88 -27.08
CA ILE A 185 3.94 13.70 -25.71
C ILE A 185 3.98 12.22 -25.33
N ALA A 186 4.62 11.92 -24.21
CA ALA A 186 4.62 10.60 -23.60
C ALA A 186 3.53 10.48 -22.54
N VAL A 187 2.84 9.34 -22.55
CA VAL A 187 1.72 9.04 -21.65
C VAL A 187 2.05 7.82 -20.81
N GLY A 188 2.10 8.01 -19.49
CA GLY A 188 2.46 6.96 -18.53
C GLY A 188 1.27 6.46 -17.72
N ARG A 189 0.81 7.27 -16.75
CA ARG A 189 -0.24 6.83 -15.80
C ARG A 189 -1.55 6.46 -16.50
N ALA A 190 -2.00 7.26 -17.47
CA ALA A 190 -3.27 7.01 -18.15
C ALA A 190 -3.29 5.68 -18.92
N THR A 191 -2.18 5.25 -19.51
CA THR A 191 -2.08 3.96 -20.22
C THR A 191 -2.01 2.76 -19.28
N ILE A 192 -1.63 2.97 -18.01
CA ILE A 192 -1.75 1.95 -16.96
C ILE A 192 -3.22 1.77 -16.56
N ALA A 193 -3.95 2.87 -16.34
CA ALA A 193 -5.38 2.81 -15.99
C ALA A 193 -6.26 2.35 -17.16
N TYR A 194 -5.91 2.77 -18.37
CA TYR A 194 -6.65 2.52 -19.60
C TYR A 194 -5.71 1.93 -20.65
N PRO A 195 -5.55 0.60 -20.71
CA PRO A 195 -4.72 -0.04 -21.73
C PRO A 195 -5.17 0.28 -23.18
N ASP A 196 -6.44 0.66 -23.35
CA ASP A 196 -7.09 1.11 -24.59
C ASP A 196 -7.12 2.65 -24.72
N TRP A 197 -6.28 3.39 -23.96
CA TRP A 197 -6.25 4.85 -23.91
C TRP A 197 -6.25 5.51 -25.29
N THR A 198 -5.44 5.01 -26.23
CA THR A 198 -5.34 5.58 -27.59
C THR A 198 -6.67 5.52 -28.34
N ASP A 199 -7.40 4.41 -28.22
CA ASP A 199 -8.67 4.22 -28.91
C ASP A 199 -9.76 5.12 -28.31
N ARG A 200 -9.80 5.24 -26.98
CA ARG A 200 -10.73 6.13 -26.26
C ARG A 200 -10.52 7.59 -26.63
N ILE A 201 -9.27 8.04 -26.62
CA ILE A 201 -8.93 9.42 -27.00
C ILE A 201 -9.25 9.67 -28.49
N ALA A 202 -8.96 8.71 -29.37
CA ALA A 202 -9.32 8.82 -30.78
C ALA A 202 -10.85 8.86 -31.01
N ALA A 203 -11.63 8.23 -30.14
CA ALA A 203 -13.09 8.29 -30.13
C ALA A 203 -13.65 9.58 -29.51
N GLY A 204 -12.80 10.46 -28.95
CA GLY A 204 -13.20 11.71 -28.31
C GLY A 204 -13.71 11.53 -26.89
N GLU A 205 -13.39 10.42 -26.22
CA GLU A 205 -13.72 10.23 -24.80
C GLU A 205 -12.90 11.16 -23.90
N SER A 206 -13.52 11.60 -22.82
CA SER A 206 -12.84 12.29 -21.71
C SER A 206 -12.71 11.31 -20.56
N LEU A 207 -11.48 11.17 -20.05
CA LEU A 207 -11.10 10.22 -19.01
C LEU A 207 -10.76 10.96 -17.71
N GLU A 208 -11.09 10.32 -16.60
CA GLU A 208 -10.64 10.71 -15.28
C GLU A 208 -9.58 9.71 -14.82
N LEU A 209 -8.45 10.13 -14.25
CA LEU A 209 -7.35 9.21 -13.96
C LEU A 209 -7.61 8.36 -12.71
N PHE A 210 -8.36 7.26 -12.85
CA PHE A 210 -8.57 6.29 -11.77
C PHE A 210 -8.57 4.84 -12.27
N MET A 211 -8.38 3.90 -11.33
CA MET A 211 -8.47 2.45 -11.54
C MET A 211 -9.44 1.86 -10.54
N ASP A 212 -10.42 1.14 -11.04
CA ASP A 212 -11.38 0.41 -10.20
C ASP A 212 -10.70 -0.80 -9.56
N SER A 213 -10.59 -0.79 -8.22
CA SER A 213 -9.98 -1.88 -7.45
C SER A 213 -10.68 -3.23 -7.67
N THR A 214 -11.97 -3.21 -8.05
CA THR A 214 -12.78 -4.41 -8.32
C THR A 214 -12.47 -5.04 -9.67
N LYS A 215 -11.88 -4.27 -10.60
CA LYS A 215 -11.49 -4.72 -11.96
C LYS A 215 -10.03 -5.13 -12.06
N ARG A 216 -9.40 -5.44 -10.93
CA ARG A 216 -7.97 -5.79 -10.85
C ARG A 216 -7.56 -6.93 -11.79
N GLU A 217 -8.42 -7.95 -11.93
CA GLU A 217 -8.17 -9.09 -12.81
C GLU A 217 -8.35 -8.73 -14.30
N GLU A 218 -9.20 -7.75 -14.62
CA GLU A 218 -9.46 -7.28 -15.99
C GLU A 218 -8.35 -6.36 -16.50
N LEU A 219 -7.77 -5.55 -15.61
CA LEU A 219 -6.75 -4.54 -15.94
C LEU A 219 -5.38 -5.15 -16.27
N ASN A 220 -5.15 -6.45 -15.99
CA ASN A 220 -3.90 -7.18 -16.31
C ASN A 220 -2.59 -6.49 -15.83
N ILE A 221 -2.67 -5.62 -14.82
CA ILE A 221 -1.49 -4.92 -14.28
C ILE A 221 -0.66 -5.92 -13.44
N PRO A 222 0.67 -6.05 -13.67
CA PRO A 222 1.55 -6.88 -12.86
C PRO A 222 1.48 -6.58 -11.36
N GLU A 223 1.49 -7.63 -10.52
CA GLU A 223 1.33 -7.49 -9.06
C GLU A 223 2.26 -6.45 -8.39
N PRO A 224 3.55 -6.33 -8.77
CA PRO A 224 4.43 -5.32 -8.19
C PRO A 224 3.99 -3.88 -8.46
N LEU A 225 3.35 -3.61 -9.61
CA LEU A 225 2.92 -2.27 -9.97
C LEU A 225 1.71 -1.82 -9.15
N TRP A 226 0.83 -2.74 -8.73
CA TRP A 226 -0.28 -2.42 -7.81
C TRP A 226 0.16 -1.86 -6.46
N ARG A 227 1.41 -2.11 -6.07
CA ARG A 227 2.00 -1.67 -4.79
C ARG A 227 2.95 -0.50 -4.98
N PHE A 228 2.98 0.09 -6.18
CA PHE A 228 3.77 1.26 -6.48
C PHE A 228 2.94 2.50 -6.17
N SER A 229 3.48 3.43 -5.39
CA SER A 229 2.73 4.59 -4.85
C SER A 229 1.99 5.41 -5.92
N LEU A 230 2.54 5.50 -7.13
CA LEU A 230 1.90 6.19 -8.26
C LEU A 230 0.67 5.47 -8.81
N VAL A 231 0.64 4.14 -8.76
CA VAL A 231 -0.49 3.29 -9.18
C VAL A 231 -1.51 3.25 -8.06
N GLU A 232 -1.06 3.15 -6.82
CA GLU A 232 -1.90 3.15 -5.63
C GLU A 232 -2.74 4.44 -5.52
N ALA A 233 -2.14 5.61 -5.78
CA ALA A 233 -2.84 6.90 -5.79
C ALA A 233 -3.94 7.00 -6.87
N MET A 234 -3.98 6.08 -7.82
CA MET A 234 -5.02 6.02 -8.85
C MET A 234 -6.12 5.02 -8.49
N ILE A 235 -5.97 4.18 -7.47
CA ILE A 235 -6.95 3.15 -7.14
C ILE A 235 -8.13 3.77 -6.41
N ARG A 236 -9.33 3.59 -6.97
CA ARG A 236 -10.60 3.88 -6.31
C ARG A 236 -11.32 2.57 -6.03
N ASP A 237 -11.85 2.45 -4.81
CA ASP A 237 -12.70 1.33 -4.44
C ASP A 237 -14.15 1.63 -4.81
N MET A 238 -14.60 1.07 -5.93
CA MET A 238 -15.96 1.28 -6.43
C MET A 238 -17.01 0.39 -5.75
N SER A 239 -16.63 -0.44 -4.77
CA SER A 239 -17.61 -1.20 -3.97
C SER A 239 -18.56 -0.29 -3.16
N MET A 240 -18.20 0.98 -2.96
CA MET A 240 -19.04 1.99 -2.29
C MET A 240 -20.12 2.64 -3.19
N ALA A 241 -20.16 2.34 -4.49
CA ALA A 241 -21.17 2.90 -5.39
C ALA A 241 -22.63 2.49 -5.05
N GLU A 242 -22.83 1.56 -4.10
CA GLU A 242 -24.16 1.18 -3.61
C GLU A 242 -24.61 1.96 -2.35
N SER A 243 -23.71 2.62 -1.60
CA SER A 243 -24.08 3.35 -0.37
C SER A 243 -24.32 4.83 -0.63
N LYS A 244 -25.57 5.28 -0.47
CA LYS A 244 -25.92 6.71 -0.53
C LYS A 244 -25.68 7.39 0.81
N PHE A 245 -25.15 8.61 0.77
CA PHE A 245 -24.97 9.48 1.93
C PHE A 245 -26.02 10.58 1.95
N LYS A 246 -26.37 11.05 3.15
CA LYS A 246 -27.05 12.32 3.33
C LYS A 246 -26.04 13.46 3.13
N PRO A 247 -26.28 14.37 2.16
CA PRO A 247 -25.40 15.52 1.97
C PRO A 247 -25.31 16.39 3.23
N GLY A 248 -24.10 16.81 3.60
CA GLY A 248 -23.87 17.68 4.74
C GLY A 248 -22.48 17.55 5.35
N THR A 249 -22.19 18.40 6.34
CA THR A 249 -20.92 18.37 7.08
C THR A 249 -21.12 17.65 8.42
N PHE A 250 -20.31 16.64 8.66
CA PHE A 250 -20.30 15.83 9.87
C PHE A 250 -19.03 16.12 10.66
N VAL A 251 -19.19 16.45 11.94
CA VAL A 251 -18.09 16.84 12.82
C VAL A 251 -17.71 15.65 13.69
N GLU A 252 -16.48 15.18 13.53
CA GLU A 252 -15.96 14.03 14.26
C GLU A 252 -14.83 14.41 15.19
N LYS A 253 -14.91 13.88 16.42
CA LYS A 253 -13.84 13.97 17.40
C LYS A 253 -13.10 12.64 17.43
N VAL A 254 -11.81 12.69 17.18
CA VAL A 254 -10.92 11.53 17.15
C VAL A 254 -9.66 11.83 17.92
N GLN A 255 -8.95 10.79 18.34
CA GLN A 255 -7.77 10.90 19.17
C GLN A 255 -6.60 10.22 18.47
N ASP A 256 -5.50 10.97 18.29
CA ASP A 256 -4.20 10.37 17.97
C ASP A 256 -3.42 10.07 19.27
N ASP A 257 -2.17 9.61 19.16
CA ASP A 257 -1.36 9.21 20.32
C ASP A 257 -1.10 10.37 21.32
N ALA A 258 -1.22 11.63 20.89
CA ALA A 258 -0.86 12.81 21.68
C ALA A 258 -1.97 13.87 21.81
N ASN A 259 -2.92 13.95 20.86
CA ASN A 259 -3.85 15.06 20.71
C ASN A 259 -5.29 14.59 20.40
N GLU A 260 -6.28 15.40 20.80
CA GLU A 260 -7.65 15.32 20.29
C GLU A 260 -7.75 16.16 19.02
N LEU A 261 -8.28 15.57 17.95
CA LEU A 261 -8.54 16.22 16.67
C LEU A 261 -10.05 16.35 16.46
N VAL A 262 -10.48 17.52 16.01
CA VAL A 262 -11.85 17.76 15.55
C VAL A 262 -11.79 17.95 14.05
N ILE A 263 -12.45 17.07 13.31
CA ILE A 263 -12.40 17.00 11.85
C ILE A 263 -13.82 17.18 11.30
N ASN A 264 -13.97 18.13 10.39
CA ASN A 264 -15.18 18.31 9.61
C ASN A 264 -15.06 17.50 8.32
N VAL A 265 -16.01 16.61 8.07
CA VAL A 265 -16.09 15.80 6.86
C VAL A 265 -17.35 16.20 6.12
N SER A 266 -17.18 16.76 4.93
CA SER A 266 -18.30 17.14 4.05
C SER A 266 -18.58 15.99 3.10
N LEU A 267 -19.83 15.52 3.10
CA LEU A 267 -20.30 14.46 2.23
C LEU A 267 -21.34 15.01 1.25
N GLU A 268 -21.27 14.58 0.00
CA GLU A 268 -22.35 14.68 -0.98
C GLU A 268 -23.03 13.31 -1.10
N THR A 269 -24.01 13.14 -2.00
CA THR A 269 -24.83 11.92 -2.07
C THR A 269 -24.02 10.65 -2.31
N ASP A 270 -22.90 10.73 -3.01
CA ASP A 270 -22.08 9.61 -3.47
C ASP A 270 -20.57 9.83 -3.25
N CYS A 271 -20.15 10.90 -2.56
CA CYS A 271 -18.74 11.18 -2.35
C CYS A 271 -18.42 11.95 -1.06
N ILE A 272 -17.13 11.90 -0.69
CA ILE A 272 -16.48 12.74 0.31
C ILE A 272 -16.01 14.00 -0.41
N ALA A 273 -16.69 15.11 -0.19
CA ALA A 273 -16.44 16.37 -0.87
C ALA A 273 -15.26 17.15 -0.28
N ASP A 274 -15.11 17.13 1.05
CA ASP A 274 -14.00 17.81 1.73
C ASP A 274 -13.74 17.24 3.12
N ILE A 275 -12.51 17.43 3.61
CA ILE A 275 -12.09 17.10 4.96
C ILE A 275 -11.30 18.30 5.48
N ALA A 276 -11.72 18.87 6.62
CA ALA A 276 -11.08 20.04 7.19
C ALA A 276 -10.79 19.85 8.68
N LEU A 277 -9.60 20.25 9.12
CA LEU A 277 -9.26 20.28 10.53
C LEU A 277 -9.92 21.47 11.22
N ALA A 278 -10.89 21.21 12.10
CA ALA A 278 -11.58 22.24 12.88
C ALA A 278 -10.84 22.60 14.18
N SER A 279 -10.15 21.63 14.78
CA SER A 279 -9.29 21.83 15.96
C SER A 279 -8.22 20.75 16.04
N GLY A 280 -7.00 21.13 16.42
CA GLY A 280 -5.83 20.26 16.52
C GLY A 280 -4.54 21.09 16.53
N PRO A 281 -3.35 20.47 16.54
CA PRO A 281 -2.05 21.15 16.50
C PRO A 281 -1.77 21.76 15.10
N SER A 282 -2.63 22.70 14.68
CA SER A 282 -2.61 23.37 13.37
C SER A 282 -1.44 24.34 13.16
N GLU A 283 -0.66 24.61 14.21
CA GLU A 283 0.57 25.42 14.13
C GLU A 283 1.82 24.57 13.89
N ASP A 284 1.72 23.24 14.00
CA ASP A 284 2.83 22.31 13.76
C ASP A 284 2.93 21.97 12.26
N VAL A 285 4.05 22.37 11.63
CA VAL A 285 4.28 22.20 10.20
C VAL A 285 4.32 20.73 9.79
N GLU A 286 4.93 19.85 10.60
CA GLU A 286 5.01 18.41 10.28
C GLU A 286 3.63 17.77 10.38
N PHE A 287 2.84 18.16 11.39
CA PHE A 287 1.46 17.71 11.54
C PHE A 287 0.58 18.17 10.38
N VAL A 288 0.61 19.45 10.03
CA VAL A 288 -0.20 20.03 8.95
C VAL A 288 0.16 19.38 7.61
N THR A 289 1.44 19.18 7.34
CA THR A 289 1.89 18.50 6.10
C THR A 289 1.34 17.08 6.02
N SER A 290 1.46 16.33 7.12
CA SER A 290 0.95 14.95 7.19
C SER A 290 -0.59 14.88 7.09
N PHE A 291 -1.30 15.87 7.63
CA PHE A 291 -2.75 16.00 7.52
C PHE A 291 -3.18 16.26 6.08
N GLU A 292 -2.54 17.21 5.39
CA GLU A 292 -2.85 17.52 3.99
C GLU A 292 -2.54 16.35 3.05
N GLU A 293 -1.47 15.60 3.30
CA GLU A 293 -1.16 14.39 2.53
C GLU A 293 -2.24 13.31 2.70
N ILE A 294 -2.65 12.99 3.93
CA ILE A 294 -3.68 11.95 4.16
C ILE A 294 -5.05 12.42 3.68
N ARG A 295 -5.38 13.71 3.86
CA ARG A 295 -6.60 14.34 3.32
C ARG A 295 -6.66 14.17 1.81
N THR A 296 -5.59 14.55 1.10
CA THR A 296 -5.51 14.43 -0.36
C THR A 296 -5.71 12.99 -0.80
N ARG A 297 -5.05 12.02 -0.15
CA ARG A 297 -5.24 10.59 -0.45
C ARG A 297 -6.70 10.15 -0.30
N ILE A 298 -7.37 10.54 0.79
CA ILE A 298 -8.76 10.15 1.04
C ILE A 298 -9.70 10.78 0.01
N LEU A 299 -9.51 12.06 -0.34
CA LEU A 299 -10.35 12.75 -1.33
C LEU A 299 -10.13 12.19 -2.74
N ASP A 300 -8.88 11.97 -3.16
CA ASP A 300 -8.54 11.41 -4.47
C ASP A 300 -9.10 9.99 -4.65
N ALA A 301 -9.02 9.18 -3.59
CA ALA A 301 -9.53 7.81 -3.57
C ALA A 301 -11.03 7.73 -3.24
N ASN A 302 -11.63 8.83 -2.79
CA ASN A 302 -12.99 8.91 -2.24
C ASN A 302 -13.29 7.81 -1.20
N THR A 303 -12.33 7.50 -0.34
CA THR A 303 -12.45 6.44 0.67
C THR A 303 -11.53 6.65 1.88
N PRO A 304 -11.97 6.34 3.12
CA PRO A 304 -11.09 6.35 4.29
C PRO A 304 -10.06 5.19 4.27
N HIS A 305 -10.16 4.25 3.33
CA HIS A 305 -9.30 3.05 3.26
C HIS A 305 -8.00 3.27 2.49
N VAL A 306 -7.24 4.29 2.87
CA VAL A 306 -5.94 4.63 2.28
C VAL A 306 -4.77 4.31 3.22
N ASP A 307 -3.56 4.16 2.66
CA ASP A 307 -2.35 3.92 3.44
C ASP A 307 -1.97 5.13 4.30
N ALA A 308 -1.55 4.83 5.54
CA ALA A 308 -1.08 5.83 6.49
C ALA A 308 0.22 6.51 6.03
N ILE A 309 0.41 7.77 6.40
CA ILE A 309 1.65 8.50 6.15
C ILE A 309 2.77 7.90 7.01
N THR A 310 3.91 7.59 6.37
CA THR A 310 5.08 7.07 7.08
C THR A 310 5.59 8.14 8.05
N GLY A 311 5.76 7.79 9.33
CA GLY A 311 6.14 8.75 10.38
C GLY A 311 4.95 9.45 11.06
N ALA A 312 3.75 9.40 10.48
CA ALA A 312 2.52 9.98 11.04
C ALA A 312 1.36 8.97 11.08
N THR A 313 1.67 7.73 11.46
CA THR A 313 0.69 6.62 11.43
C THR A 313 -0.50 6.87 12.36
N SER A 314 -0.27 7.32 13.59
CA SER A 314 -1.36 7.53 14.56
C SER A 314 -2.33 8.63 14.09
N GLN A 315 -1.78 9.75 13.62
CA GLN A 315 -2.56 10.85 13.02
C GLN A 315 -3.34 10.36 11.78
N SER A 316 -2.69 9.61 10.89
CA SER A 316 -3.35 9.10 9.68
C SER A 316 -4.54 8.20 10.02
N GLU A 317 -4.38 7.31 11.00
CA GLU A 317 -5.47 6.44 11.46
C GLU A 317 -6.60 7.23 12.14
N ALA A 318 -6.27 8.31 12.85
CA ALA A 318 -7.28 9.19 13.44
C ALA A 318 -8.13 9.89 12.36
N VAL A 319 -7.50 10.43 11.31
CA VAL A 319 -8.22 11.06 10.18
C VAL A 319 -9.10 10.05 9.44
N LYS A 320 -8.56 8.87 9.13
CA LYS A 320 -9.32 7.77 8.49
C LYS A 320 -10.53 7.37 9.34
N LYS A 321 -10.37 7.28 10.67
CA LYS A 321 -11.46 6.99 11.61
C LYS A 321 -12.53 8.08 11.59
N ALA A 322 -12.15 9.35 11.55
CA ALA A 322 -13.11 10.45 11.46
C ALA A 322 -13.96 10.36 10.19
N VAL A 323 -13.33 10.10 9.05
CA VAL A 323 -14.04 9.97 7.77
C VAL A 323 -15.00 8.77 7.80
N SER A 324 -14.57 7.60 8.28
CA SER A 324 -15.44 6.43 8.43
C SER A 324 -16.66 6.70 9.32
N LYS A 325 -16.48 7.42 10.44
CA LYS A 325 -17.58 7.79 11.34
C LYS A 325 -18.58 8.74 10.70
N ALA A 326 -18.08 9.77 10.01
CA ALA A 326 -18.91 10.73 9.29
C ALA A 326 -19.79 10.04 8.24
N MET A 327 -19.20 9.13 7.47
CA MET A 327 -19.93 8.33 6.47
C MET A 327 -21.03 7.49 7.12
N LEU A 328 -20.74 6.78 8.21
CA LEU A 328 -21.74 5.98 8.93
C LEU A 328 -22.89 6.83 9.47
N LYS A 329 -22.59 7.98 10.09
CA LYS A 329 -23.63 8.91 10.60
C LYS A 329 -24.49 9.45 9.46
N SER A 330 -23.87 9.76 8.33
CA SER A 330 -24.58 10.22 7.14
C SER A 330 -25.53 9.17 6.59
N SER A 331 -25.08 7.93 6.42
CA SER A 331 -25.92 6.83 5.95
C SER A 331 -27.06 6.52 6.92
N LYS A 332 -26.81 6.52 8.25
CA LYS A 332 -27.88 6.39 9.26
C LYS A 332 -28.91 7.52 9.16
N ALA A 333 -28.44 8.76 8.97
CA ALA A 333 -29.32 9.93 8.86
C ALA A 333 -30.17 9.89 7.58
N LEU A 334 -29.63 9.37 6.47
CA LEU A 334 -30.38 9.14 5.24
C LEU A 334 -31.45 8.06 5.43
N ALA A 335 -31.08 6.91 6.02
CA ALA A 335 -32.01 5.81 6.26
C ALA A 335 -33.19 6.22 7.17
N ALA A 336 -32.93 7.04 8.20
CA ALA A 336 -33.97 7.59 9.06
C ALA A 336 -34.93 8.54 8.32
N GLU A 337 -34.46 9.30 7.33
CA GLU A 337 -35.31 10.14 6.48
C GLU A 337 -36.14 9.32 5.47
N GLU A 338 -35.59 8.21 4.98
CA GLU A 338 -36.28 7.28 4.08
C GLU A 338 -37.30 6.37 4.81
N GLY A 339 -37.46 6.52 6.13
CA GLY A 339 -38.45 5.80 6.93
C GLY A 339 -38.06 4.34 7.24
N VAL A 340 -36.77 4.01 7.14
CA VAL A 340 -36.23 2.74 7.64
C VAL A 340 -36.22 2.80 9.18
N ASP A 341 -36.86 1.84 9.84
CA ASP A 341 -36.92 1.81 11.31
C ASP A 341 -35.51 1.59 11.90
N PRO A 342 -34.95 2.54 12.68
CA PRO A 342 -33.64 2.37 13.30
C PRO A 342 -33.58 1.24 14.34
N ASN A 343 -34.73 0.67 14.72
CA ASN A 343 -34.85 -0.50 15.60
C ASN A 343 -35.16 -1.81 14.86
N GLU A 344 -35.06 -1.87 13.52
CA GLU A 344 -35.20 -3.15 12.82
C GLU A 344 -34.14 -4.13 13.36
N THR A 345 -34.59 -5.16 14.10
CA THR A 345 -33.71 -6.13 14.75
C THR A 345 -32.88 -6.81 13.69
N ARG A 346 -31.62 -6.40 13.61
CA ARG A 346 -30.67 -6.95 12.67
C ARG A 346 -30.48 -8.44 12.96
N SER A 347 -30.57 -9.28 11.92
CA SER A 347 -30.52 -10.74 12.06
C SER A 347 -29.46 -11.33 11.14
N VAL A 348 -28.58 -12.16 11.71
CA VAL A 348 -27.55 -12.92 10.97
C VAL A 348 -27.45 -14.34 11.53
N ASP A 349 -27.06 -15.31 10.70
CA ASP A 349 -26.93 -16.70 11.14
C ASP A 349 -25.80 -16.88 12.16
N VAL A 350 -24.67 -16.21 11.94
CA VAL A 350 -23.46 -16.33 12.77
C VAL A 350 -22.88 -14.95 13.11
N VAL A 351 -22.62 -14.71 14.39
CA VAL A 351 -21.78 -13.60 14.85
C VAL A 351 -20.40 -14.12 15.25
N VAL A 352 -19.35 -13.53 14.69
CA VAL A 352 -17.94 -13.81 15.05
C VAL A 352 -17.39 -12.65 15.88
N VAL A 353 -16.95 -12.95 17.10
CA VAL A 353 -16.44 -11.96 18.05
C VAL A 353 -14.91 -11.93 18.01
N GLY A 354 -14.35 -10.89 17.43
CA GLY A 354 -12.91 -10.67 17.26
C GLY A 354 -12.46 -10.92 15.81
N SER A 355 -11.62 -10.02 15.30
CA SER A 355 -11.15 -10.00 13.91
C SER A 355 -9.68 -10.45 13.75
N GLY A 356 -9.19 -11.27 14.68
CA GLY A 356 -7.90 -11.95 14.53
C GLY A 356 -7.96 -13.07 13.46
N GLY A 357 -6.83 -13.75 13.23
CA GLY A 357 -6.77 -14.82 12.22
C GLY A 357 -7.82 -15.92 12.41
N ALA A 358 -8.12 -16.29 13.66
CA ALA A 358 -9.16 -17.26 13.99
C ALA A 358 -10.57 -16.77 13.61
N GLY A 359 -10.89 -15.50 13.92
CA GLY A 359 -12.20 -14.92 13.64
C GLY A 359 -12.43 -14.73 12.14
N LEU A 360 -11.45 -14.16 11.43
CA LEU A 360 -11.54 -13.99 9.99
C LEU A 360 -11.67 -15.34 9.26
N ALA A 361 -10.88 -16.35 9.65
CA ALA A 361 -10.98 -17.68 9.06
C ALA A 361 -12.34 -18.35 9.33
N ALA A 362 -12.85 -18.22 10.56
CA ALA A 362 -14.17 -18.74 10.93
C ALA A 362 -15.29 -18.05 10.13
N ALA A 363 -15.22 -16.72 9.98
CA ALA A 363 -16.20 -15.97 9.21
C ALA A 363 -16.22 -16.37 7.73
N ILE A 364 -15.02 -16.50 7.11
CA ILE A 364 -14.89 -16.96 5.73
C ILE A 364 -15.46 -18.37 5.57
N GLN A 365 -15.12 -19.29 6.48
CA GLN A 365 -15.60 -20.66 6.39
C GLN A 365 -17.12 -20.76 6.58
N ALA A 366 -17.69 -20.06 7.56
CA ALA A 366 -19.14 -20.04 7.79
C ALA A 366 -19.89 -19.46 6.59
N HIS A 367 -19.37 -18.38 5.99
CA HIS A 367 -19.95 -17.81 4.78
C HIS A 367 -19.82 -18.74 3.57
N ASP A 368 -18.67 -19.41 3.40
CA ASP A 368 -18.48 -20.40 2.33
C ASP A 368 -19.44 -21.60 2.46
N GLU A 369 -19.95 -21.86 3.67
CA GLU A 369 -20.99 -22.85 3.94
C GLU A 369 -22.43 -22.30 3.85
N GLY A 370 -22.58 -21.02 3.48
CA GLY A 370 -23.87 -20.39 3.18
C GLY A 370 -24.52 -19.62 4.34
N ALA A 371 -23.81 -19.41 5.46
CA ALA A 371 -24.31 -18.60 6.55
C ALA A 371 -24.17 -17.10 6.26
N SER A 372 -25.14 -16.28 6.68
CA SER A 372 -24.93 -14.84 6.83
C SER A 372 -24.09 -14.56 8.08
N VAL A 373 -23.02 -13.78 7.91
CA VAL A 373 -21.99 -13.60 8.95
C VAL A 373 -21.76 -12.13 9.27
N LEU A 374 -21.70 -11.81 10.56
CA LEU A 374 -21.24 -10.52 11.09
C LEU A 374 -19.96 -10.72 11.92
N ILE A 375 -18.91 -9.99 11.59
CA ILE A 375 -17.70 -9.90 12.43
C ILE A 375 -17.82 -8.67 13.32
N VAL A 376 -17.60 -8.82 14.63
CA VAL A 376 -17.59 -7.74 15.60
C VAL A 376 -16.19 -7.59 16.20
N GLU A 377 -15.60 -6.40 16.08
CA GLU A 377 -14.26 -6.07 16.58
C GLU A 377 -14.33 -4.81 17.44
N LYS A 378 -13.79 -4.90 18.66
CA LYS A 378 -13.79 -3.79 19.60
C LYS A 378 -12.76 -2.71 19.25
N MET A 379 -11.73 -3.08 18.51
CA MET A 379 -10.68 -2.16 18.09
C MET A 379 -11.09 -1.42 16.81
N PRO A 380 -10.51 -0.24 16.52
CA PRO A 380 -10.73 0.47 15.25
C PRO A 380 -10.06 -0.21 14.05
N THR A 381 -9.33 -1.31 14.25
CA THR A 381 -8.56 -1.99 13.20
C THR A 381 -8.65 -3.50 13.32
N ILE A 382 -8.57 -4.19 12.18
CA ILE A 382 -8.60 -5.65 12.08
C ILE A 382 -7.24 -6.26 12.44
N GLY A 383 -7.27 -7.48 13.01
CA GLY A 383 -6.12 -8.40 12.99
C GLY A 383 -5.56 -8.78 14.36
N GLY A 384 -5.82 -8.00 15.41
CA GLY A 384 -5.41 -8.30 16.78
C GLY A 384 -3.93 -8.67 16.93
N ASN A 385 -3.61 -9.71 17.70
CA ASN A 385 -2.23 -10.20 17.79
C ASN A 385 -1.74 -10.95 16.55
N THR A 386 -2.64 -11.46 15.71
CA THR A 386 -2.24 -12.22 14.52
C THR A 386 -1.37 -11.36 13.61
N ILE A 387 -1.66 -10.06 13.47
CA ILE A 387 -0.87 -9.14 12.64
C ILE A 387 0.60 -9.02 13.10
N LYS A 388 0.86 -9.24 14.40
CA LYS A 388 2.20 -9.15 15.01
C LYS A 388 3.03 -10.42 14.85
N ALA A 389 2.47 -11.50 14.29
CA ALA A 389 3.21 -12.75 14.11
C ALA A 389 4.32 -12.59 13.05
N SER A 390 5.53 -13.07 13.35
CA SER A 390 6.68 -12.92 12.46
C SER A 390 7.09 -14.23 11.77
N ALA A 391 7.34 -15.29 12.56
CA ALA A 391 8.07 -16.46 12.09
C ALA A 391 7.33 -17.33 11.06
N GLY A 392 6.11 -17.77 11.37
CA GLY A 392 5.32 -18.62 10.49
C GLY A 392 4.27 -19.46 11.22
N MET A 393 3.65 -20.39 10.48
CA MET A 393 2.61 -21.30 10.94
C MET A 393 3.09 -22.75 10.83
N ASN A 394 3.07 -23.50 11.93
CA ASN A 394 3.57 -24.87 11.95
C ASN A 394 2.60 -25.86 11.33
N ALA A 395 3.08 -26.71 10.43
CA ALA A 395 2.34 -27.86 9.89
C ALA A 395 3.31 -28.95 9.41
N ALA A 396 2.94 -30.23 9.62
CA ALA A 396 3.76 -31.39 9.23
C ALA A 396 3.04 -32.22 8.16
N GLU A 397 3.80 -32.80 7.23
CA GLU A 397 3.31 -33.55 6.06
C GLU A 397 2.62 -32.70 4.97
N THR A 398 2.99 -31.41 4.85
CA THR A 398 2.40 -30.51 3.84
C THR A 398 2.96 -30.75 2.44
N ARG A 399 2.23 -30.31 1.40
CA ARG A 399 2.75 -30.38 0.03
C ARG A 399 4.02 -29.54 -0.15
N PHE A 400 4.15 -28.44 0.59
CA PHE A 400 5.31 -27.55 0.51
C PHE A 400 6.56 -28.20 1.12
N GLN A 401 6.42 -28.97 2.22
CA GLN A 401 7.51 -29.81 2.74
C GLN A 401 7.96 -30.84 1.70
N ARG A 402 7.01 -31.53 1.04
CA ARG A 402 7.33 -32.50 -0.01
C ARG A 402 8.10 -31.88 -1.18
N VAL A 403 7.70 -30.70 -1.66
CA VAL A 403 8.38 -29.97 -2.73
C VAL A 403 9.82 -29.59 -2.35
N LYS A 404 10.07 -29.32 -1.07
CA LYS A 404 11.41 -29.01 -0.56
C LYS A 404 12.22 -30.25 -0.15
N GLY A 405 11.69 -31.46 -0.32
CA GLY A 405 12.34 -32.70 0.11
C GLY A 405 12.43 -32.87 1.63
N ILE A 406 11.63 -32.13 2.41
CA ILE A 406 11.57 -32.25 3.87
C ILE A 406 10.69 -33.43 4.24
N GLN A 407 11.25 -34.38 4.98
CA GLN A 407 10.52 -35.52 5.55
C GLN A 407 10.18 -35.21 7.01
N ASP A 408 8.88 -35.06 7.28
CA ASP A 408 8.34 -34.80 8.61
C ASP A 408 7.16 -35.76 8.87
N SER A 409 6.64 -35.80 10.09
CA SER A 409 5.43 -36.57 10.41
C SER A 409 4.53 -35.86 11.40
N LYS A 410 3.21 -36.05 11.24
CA LYS A 410 2.21 -35.56 12.21
C LYS A 410 2.49 -36.12 13.61
N GLU A 411 2.88 -37.39 13.73
CA GLU A 411 3.17 -37.99 15.04
C GLU A 411 4.39 -37.35 15.72
N LEU A 412 5.47 -37.06 14.98
CA LEU A 412 6.62 -36.33 15.54
C LEU A 412 6.21 -34.93 16.00
N PHE A 413 5.45 -34.20 15.19
CA PHE A 413 4.96 -32.87 15.54
C PHE A 413 4.07 -32.90 16.80
N TYR A 414 3.22 -33.93 16.95
CA TYR A 414 2.42 -34.16 18.16
C TYR A 414 3.30 -34.38 19.40
N GLN A 415 4.28 -35.28 19.33
CA GLN A 415 5.15 -35.61 20.47
C GLN A 415 6.00 -34.41 20.90
N GLU A 416 6.55 -33.65 19.95
CA GLU A 416 7.33 -32.45 20.25
C GLU A 416 6.46 -31.34 20.85
N SER A 417 5.25 -31.16 20.35
CA SER A 417 4.30 -30.18 20.90
C SER A 417 3.85 -30.55 22.31
N LEU A 418 3.56 -31.83 22.56
CA LEU A 418 3.17 -32.34 23.88
C LEU A 418 4.30 -32.16 24.90
N LYS A 419 5.53 -32.51 24.50
CA LYS A 419 6.73 -32.28 25.31
C LYS A 419 6.97 -30.80 25.59
N GLY A 420 6.85 -29.94 24.56
CA GLY A 420 7.01 -28.50 24.67
C GLY A 420 5.98 -27.85 25.60
N GLY A 421 4.75 -28.35 25.64
CA GLY A 421 3.71 -27.93 26.59
C GLY A 421 3.82 -28.57 27.98
N GLY A 422 4.93 -29.26 28.29
CA GLY A 422 5.14 -29.89 29.59
C GLY A 422 4.16 -31.04 29.90
N ASN A 423 3.64 -31.70 28.86
CA ASN A 423 2.60 -32.73 28.92
C ASN A 423 1.27 -32.26 29.55
N LYS A 424 1.01 -30.95 29.56
CA LYS A 424 -0.24 -30.36 30.07
C LYS A 424 -1.29 -30.08 29.00
N ASN A 425 -0.95 -30.25 27.73
CA ASN A 425 -1.90 -30.08 26.63
C ASN A 425 -3.06 -31.07 26.78
N ASN A 426 -4.27 -30.67 26.37
CA ASN A 426 -5.33 -31.63 26.15
C ASN A 426 -4.93 -32.53 24.95
N PRO A 427 -4.78 -33.86 25.14
CA PRO A 427 -4.30 -34.75 24.09
C PRO A 427 -5.19 -34.80 22.85
N GLU A 428 -6.51 -34.71 23.03
CA GLU A 428 -7.48 -34.76 21.93
C GLU A 428 -7.42 -33.49 21.08
N LEU A 429 -7.37 -32.32 21.73
CA LEU A 429 -7.24 -31.04 21.03
C LEU A 429 -5.89 -30.90 20.32
N LEU A 430 -4.80 -31.35 20.97
CA LEU A 430 -3.48 -31.30 20.35
C LEU A 430 -3.41 -32.24 19.14
N ARG A 431 -4.00 -33.43 19.21
CA ARG A 431 -4.08 -34.36 18.09
C ARG A 431 -4.87 -33.76 16.92
N ARG A 432 -6.05 -33.20 17.19
CA ARG A 432 -6.85 -32.47 16.20
C ARG A 432 -6.07 -31.31 15.54
N PHE A 433 -5.35 -30.52 16.34
CA PHE A 433 -4.54 -29.41 15.84
C PHE A 433 -3.47 -29.90 14.86
N VAL A 434 -2.69 -30.91 15.23
CA VAL A 434 -1.61 -31.46 14.41
C VAL A 434 -2.15 -32.15 13.17
N GLU A 435 -3.25 -32.89 13.30
CA GLU A 435 -3.88 -33.60 12.19
C GLU A 435 -4.43 -32.65 11.12
N ASN A 436 -4.95 -31.48 11.50
CA ASN A 436 -5.57 -30.52 10.60
C ASN A 436 -4.64 -29.39 10.12
N ALA A 437 -3.42 -29.28 10.67
CA ALA A 437 -2.52 -28.18 10.34
C ALA A 437 -2.15 -28.12 8.85
N PRO A 438 -1.89 -29.24 8.14
CA PRO A 438 -1.64 -29.21 6.69
C PRO A 438 -2.84 -28.72 5.89
N GLU A 439 -4.04 -29.13 6.28
CA GLU A 439 -5.30 -28.76 5.64
C GLU A 439 -5.55 -27.26 5.80
N ALA A 440 -5.18 -26.66 6.94
CA ALA A 440 -5.22 -25.22 7.13
C ALA A 440 -4.24 -24.46 6.21
N ILE A 441 -3.04 -25.01 5.98
CA ILE A 441 -2.07 -24.43 5.03
C ILE A 441 -2.61 -24.50 3.59
N GLU A 442 -3.23 -25.62 3.21
CA GLU A 442 -3.88 -25.75 1.90
C GLU A 442 -5.10 -24.83 1.76
N TRP A 443 -5.90 -24.69 2.82
CA TRP A 443 -7.06 -23.80 2.87
C TRP A 443 -6.66 -22.34 2.63
N LEU A 444 -5.54 -21.90 3.20
CA LEU A 444 -4.94 -20.59 2.95
C LEU A 444 -4.46 -20.47 1.49
N ALA A 445 -3.77 -21.48 0.99
CA ALA A 445 -3.21 -21.47 -0.36
C ALA A 445 -4.29 -21.41 -1.46
N THR A 446 -5.40 -22.14 -1.29
CA THR A 446 -6.56 -22.09 -2.21
C THR A 446 -7.24 -20.71 -2.24
N ARG A 447 -6.95 -19.85 -1.25
CA ARG A 447 -7.48 -18.48 -1.11
C ARG A 447 -6.43 -17.41 -1.41
N GLY A 448 -5.35 -17.77 -2.10
CA GLY A 448 -4.30 -16.85 -2.52
C GLY A 448 -3.34 -16.44 -1.41
N ILE A 449 -3.29 -17.18 -0.31
CA ILE A 449 -2.39 -16.92 0.84
C ILE A 449 -1.32 -18.01 0.87
N MET A 450 -0.21 -17.77 0.19
CA MET A 450 0.81 -18.78 -0.08
C MET A 450 1.89 -18.80 1.00
N LEU A 451 1.88 -19.83 1.85
CA LEU A 451 2.91 -20.09 2.86
C LEU A 451 3.85 -21.22 2.39
N ASN A 452 4.62 -20.96 1.34
CA ASN A 452 5.40 -21.95 0.61
C ASN A 452 6.92 -21.90 0.88
N ASP A 453 7.39 -20.99 1.73
CA ASP A 453 8.71 -21.07 2.35
C ASP A 453 8.61 -21.72 3.73
N ILE A 454 9.70 -22.35 4.17
CA ILE A 454 9.71 -23.18 5.38
C ILE A 454 11.00 -22.90 6.13
N THR A 455 10.88 -22.69 7.44
CA THR A 455 11.97 -22.51 8.38
C THR A 455 11.74 -23.38 9.62
N THR A 456 12.74 -23.43 10.50
CA THR A 456 12.61 -23.99 11.86
C THR A 456 12.38 -22.88 12.88
N THR A 457 11.63 -23.19 13.94
CA THR A 457 11.53 -22.40 15.18
C THR A 457 11.99 -23.25 16.38
N GLY A 458 12.33 -22.59 17.49
CA GLY A 458 12.73 -23.28 18.72
C GLY A 458 11.71 -24.32 19.18
N GLY A 459 12.20 -25.47 19.66
CA GLY A 459 11.37 -26.58 20.15
C GLY A 459 10.97 -27.62 19.10
N MET A 460 11.39 -27.45 17.84
CA MET A 460 11.08 -28.35 16.72
C MET A 460 12.38 -28.93 16.14
N SER A 461 12.41 -30.23 15.85
CA SER A 461 13.58 -30.90 15.24
C SER A 461 13.60 -30.87 13.72
N ILE A 462 12.47 -30.55 13.07
CA ILE A 462 12.31 -30.53 11.61
C ILE A 462 11.73 -29.18 11.17
N ASP A 463 12.19 -28.70 10.01
CA ASP A 463 11.66 -27.52 9.31
C ASP A 463 10.16 -27.70 9.00
N ARG A 464 9.31 -27.02 9.77
CA ARG A 464 7.85 -27.11 9.62
C ARG A 464 7.10 -25.80 9.81
N THR A 465 7.82 -24.70 10.03
CA THR A 465 7.23 -23.37 10.19
C THR A 465 7.08 -22.72 8.82
N HIS A 466 5.84 -22.67 8.32
CA HIS A 466 5.51 -22.16 6.99
C HIS A 466 5.31 -20.66 6.98
N ARG A 467 5.87 -20.00 5.97
CA ARG A 467 5.87 -18.54 5.83
C ARG A 467 5.87 -18.12 4.35
N PRO A 468 5.62 -16.84 4.05
CA PRO A 468 5.69 -16.32 2.69
C PRO A 468 7.11 -16.41 2.09
N LYS A 469 7.21 -16.69 0.80
CA LYS A 469 8.50 -16.81 0.09
C LYS A 469 9.33 -15.53 0.03
N ASP A 470 8.67 -14.38 0.06
CA ASP A 470 9.34 -13.07 0.07
C ASP A 470 9.98 -12.73 1.43
N GLY A 471 9.82 -13.60 2.44
CA GLY A 471 10.37 -13.39 3.79
C GLY A 471 9.60 -12.37 4.62
N SER A 472 8.44 -11.90 4.15
CA SER A 472 7.56 -11.01 4.91
C SER A 472 7.08 -11.67 6.21
N ALA A 473 6.78 -10.84 7.21
CA ALA A 473 6.22 -11.30 8.47
C ALA A 473 4.87 -11.98 8.23
N VAL A 474 4.73 -13.22 8.72
CA VAL A 474 3.54 -14.05 8.43
C VAL A 474 2.23 -13.40 8.88
N GLY A 475 2.26 -12.63 9.96
CA GLY A 475 1.08 -12.03 10.57
C GLY A 475 0.38 -11.02 9.68
N GLY A 476 1.11 -9.99 9.26
CA GLY A 476 0.62 -8.99 8.30
C GLY A 476 0.18 -9.63 6.97
N TYR A 477 0.95 -10.62 6.49
CA TYR A 477 0.62 -11.37 5.28
C TYR A 477 -0.70 -12.14 5.39
N LEU A 478 -0.91 -12.87 6.49
CA LEU A 478 -2.14 -13.61 6.78
C LEU A 478 -3.33 -12.67 6.89
N ILE A 479 -3.24 -11.61 7.71
CA ILE A 479 -4.34 -10.67 7.91
C ILE A 479 -4.73 -10.00 6.60
N SER A 480 -3.75 -9.52 5.82
CA SER A 480 -4.02 -8.90 4.52
C SER A 480 -4.72 -9.87 3.57
N GLY A 481 -4.29 -11.14 3.53
CA GLY A 481 -4.92 -12.17 2.72
C GLY A 481 -6.33 -12.53 3.15
N LEU A 482 -6.57 -12.63 4.46
CA LEU A 482 -7.88 -12.94 5.03
C LEU A 482 -8.86 -11.78 4.84
N VAL A 483 -8.43 -10.54 5.03
CA VAL A 483 -9.27 -9.34 4.76
C VAL A 483 -9.70 -9.29 3.29
N ARG A 484 -8.79 -9.55 2.34
CA ARG A 484 -9.18 -9.68 0.93
C ARG A 484 -10.28 -10.72 0.70
N ASN A 485 -10.23 -11.84 1.42
CA ASN A 485 -11.22 -12.91 1.31
C ASN A 485 -12.56 -12.56 1.97
N VAL A 486 -12.54 -11.81 3.07
CA VAL A 486 -13.74 -11.25 3.73
C VAL A 486 -14.42 -10.25 2.79
N ASN A 487 -13.66 -9.31 2.22
CA ASN A 487 -14.19 -8.30 1.30
C ASN A 487 -14.76 -8.93 0.02
N LYS A 488 -14.07 -9.91 -0.58
CA LYS A 488 -14.57 -10.65 -1.76
C LYS A 488 -15.94 -11.31 -1.54
N ARG A 489 -16.30 -11.58 -0.29
CA ARG A 489 -17.55 -12.22 0.11
C ARG A 489 -18.60 -11.23 0.62
N ASN A 490 -18.28 -9.95 0.69
CA ASN A 490 -19.11 -8.92 1.32
C ASN A 490 -19.52 -9.31 2.76
N ILE A 491 -18.63 -9.98 3.50
CA ILE A 491 -18.87 -10.29 4.90
C ILE A 491 -18.77 -9.00 5.70
N GLU A 492 -19.80 -8.69 6.46
CA GLU A 492 -19.86 -7.43 7.19
C GLU A 492 -18.94 -7.45 8.43
N VAL A 493 -18.28 -6.32 8.67
CA VAL A 493 -17.40 -6.11 9.83
C VAL A 493 -17.80 -4.83 10.56
N MET A 494 -18.10 -4.95 11.85
CA MET A 494 -18.32 -3.83 12.76
C MET A 494 -17.07 -3.60 13.62
N LEU A 495 -16.34 -2.54 13.31
CA LEU A 495 -15.22 -2.05 14.12
C LEU A 495 -15.72 -1.18 15.28
N ASP A 496 -14.83 -0.85 16.22
CA ASP A 496 -15.15 -0.01 17.39
C ASP A 496 -16.42 -0.48 18.14
N THR A 497 -16.68 -1.79 18.12
CA THR A 497 -17.91 -2.40 18.64
C THR A 497 -17.56 -3.61 19.50
N SER A 498 -17.99 -3.59 20.75
CA SER A 498 -17.78 -4.69 21.69
C SER A 498 -19.04 -5.53 21.85
N VAL A 499 -18.91 -6.84 22.03
CA VAL A 499 -20.01 -7.68 22.51
C VAL A 499 -20.06 -7.59 24.03
N SER A 500 -21.14 -7.01 24.57
CA SER A 500 -21.34 -6.86 26.01
C SER A 500 -22.01 -8.08 26.64
N ASP A 501 -22.83 -8.80 25.87
CA ASP A 501 -23.63 -9.91 26.39
C ASP A 501 -24.01 -10.90 25.27
N ILE A 502 -24.16 -12.18 25.62
CA ILE A 502 -24.72 -13.22 24.73
C ILE A 502 -26.10 -13.57 25.28
N ILE A 503 -27.12 -13.44 24.44
CA ILE A 503 -28.52 -13.59 24.82
C ILE A 503 -28.92 -15.06 24.63
N PHE A 504 -29.47 -15.65 25.68
CA PHE A 504 -29.94 -17.04 25.68
C PHE A 504 -31.45 -17.11 25.94
N GLU A 505 -32.12 -17.98 25.21
CA GLU A 505 -33.49 -18.42 25.52
C GLU A 505 -33.54 -19.94 25.52
N ASN A 506 -34.12 -20.54 26.56
CA ASN A 506 -34.21 -22.00 26.72
C ASN A 506 -32.85 -22.76 26.61
N GLY A 507 -31.74 -22.09 26.93
CA GLY A 507 -30.39 -22.66 26.84
C GLY A 507 -29.74 -22.58 25.45
N GLU A 508 -30.42 -21.98 24.47
CA GLU A 508 -29.90 -21.74 23.12
C GLU A 508 -29.58 -20.26 22.92
N VAL A 509 -28.58 -19.96 22.10
CA VAL A 509 -28.23 -18.58 21.73
C VAL A 509 -29.31 -18.03 20.80
N THR A 510 -29.85 -16.85 21.13
CA THR A 510 -30.84 -16.15 20.31
C THR A 510 -30.35 -14.78 19.82
N GLY A 511 -29.27 -14.27 20.39
CA GLY A 511 -28.70 -13.00 19.96
C GLY A 511 -27.44 -12.60 20.71
N VAL A 512 -26.92 -11.44 20.33
CA VAL A 512 -25.84 -10.75 21.04
C VAL A 512 -26.21 -9.31 21.27
N ARG A 513 -25.78 -8.77 22.41
CA ARG A 513 -25.83 -7.33 22.68
C ARG A 513 -24.48 -6.72 22.37
N LEU A 514 -24.50 -5.76 21.45
CA LEU A 514 -23.35 -4.98 21.03
C LEU A 514 -23.36 -3.63 21.74
N THR A 515 -22.17 -3.11 22.03
CA THR A 515 -21.95 -1.76 22.53
C THR A 515 -20.96 -1.08 21.58
N THR A 516 -21.41 -0.02 20.92
CA THR A 516 -20.56 0.79 20.04
C THR A 516 -19.68 1.73 20.88
N GLU A 517 -18.67 2.34 20.27
CA GLU A 517 -17.83 3.36 20.92
C GLU A 517 -18.65 4.57 21.45
N GLU A 518 -19.82 4.85 20.85
CA GLU A 518 -20.73 5.92 21.31
C GLU A 518 -21.61 5.47 22.50
N ASN A 519 -21.35 4.30 23.07
CA ASN A 519 -22.17 3.63 24.08
C ASN A 519 -23.62 3.34 23.62
N GLU A 520 -23.85 3.28 22.31
CA GLU A 520 -25.12 2.81 21.77
C GLU A 520 -25.22 1.30 21.95
N THR A 521 -26.40 0.83 22.36
CA THR A 521 -26.70 -0.59 22.48
C THR A 521 -27.42 -1.06 21.23
N VAL A 522 -26.87 -2.06 20.55
CA VAL A 522 -27.48 -2.72 19.39
C VAL A 522 -27.71 -4.19 19.72
N ILE A 523 -28.89 -4.71 19.39
CA ILE A 523 -29.19 -6.14 19.53
C ILE A 523 -29.15 -6.76 18.13
N VAL A 524 -28.36 -7.82 17.99
CA VAL A 524 -28.32 -8.63 16.76
C VAL A 524 -28.88 -10.01 17.08
N ALA A 525 -29.97 -10.38 16.43
CA ALA A 525 -30.51 -11.73 16.50
C ALA A 525 -29.56 -12.70 15.78
N THR A 526 -29.21 -13.80 16.44
CA THR A 526 -28.32 -14.82 15.85
C THR A 526 -28.50 -16.17 16.51
N LYS A 527 -28.25 -17.24 15.75
CA LYS A 527 -28.35 -18.62 16.23
C LYS A 527 -27.01 -19.17 16.74
N SER A 528 -25.90 -18.49 16.44
CA SER A 528 -24.57 -19.01 16.71
C SER A 528 -23.57 -17.88 16.91
N VAL A 529 -22.73 -18.03 17.93
CA VAL A 529 -21.68 -17.06 18.27
C VAL A 529 -20.34 -17.78 18.32
N ILE A 530 -19.38 -17.29 17.54
CA ILE A 530 -17.99 -17.77 17.55
C ILE A 530 -17.14 -16.75 18.31
N VAL A 531 -16.65 -17.13 19.49
CA VAL A 531 -15.78 -16.25 20.29
C VAL A 531 -14.31 -16.46 19.91
N ALA A 532 -13.75 -15.50 19.19
CA ALA A 532 -12.38 -15.51 18.65
C ALA A 532 -11.54 -14.32 19.18
N THR A 533 -11.73 -13.96 20.45
CA THR A 533 -11.26 -12.70 21.06
C THR A 533 -9.78 -12.67 21.47
N GLY A 534 -9.02 -13.74 21.23
CA GLY A 534 -7.64 -13.85 21.67
C GLY A 534 -7.46 -13.96 23.19
N GLY A 535 -6.27 -13.59 23.68
CA GLY A 535 -5.87 -13.77 25.07
C GLY A 535 -6.00 -12.53 25.96
N PHE A 536 -5.29 -12.55 27.10
CA PHE A 536 -5.36 -11.52 28.15
C PHE A 536 -3.99 -10.96 28.58
N SER A 537 -2.92 -11.24 27.84
CA SER A 537 -1.55 -10.84 28.21
C SER A 537 -1.26 -9.34 28.14
N ALA A 538 -2.17 -8.51 27.63
CA ALA A 538 -2.09 -7.05 27.76
C ALA A 538 -2.76 -6.54 29.05
N ASN A 539 -3.50 -7.39 29.77
CA ASN A 539 -4.07 -7.09 31.08
C ASN A 539 -3.12 -7.60 32.17
N SER A 540 -2.23 -6.71 32.64
CA SER A 540 -1.23 -7.05 33.64
C SER A 540 -1.84 -7.57 34.94
N GLN A 541 -2.97 -7.00 35.38
CA GLN A 541 -3.68 -7.44 36.59
C GLN A 541 -4.18 -8.88 36.46
N MET A 542 -4.78 -9.22 35.32
CA MET A 542 -5.26 -10.58 35.07
C MET A 542 -4.10 -11.57 34.96
N VAL A 543 -2.97 -11.21 34.35
CA VAL A 543 -1.77 -12.07 34.34
C VAL A 543 -1.22 -12.30 35.74
N VAL A 544 -1.02 -11.23 36.52
CA VAL A 544 -0.45 -11.30 37.88
C VAL A 544 -1.37 -12.08 38.83
N LYS A 545 -2.69 -12.07 38.61
CA LYS A 545 -3.64 -12.93 39.35
C LYS A 545 -3.29 -14.42 39.26
N TYR A 546 -2.86 -14.91 38.10
CA TYR A 546 -2.50 -16.33 37.90
C TYR A 546 -1.00 -16.59 38.04
N ARG A 547 -0.17 -15.60 37.76
CA ARG A 547 1.30 -15.67 37.81
C ARG A 547 1.87 -14.44 38.54
N PRO A 548 1.80 -14.41 39.88
CA PRO A 548 2.30 -13.27 40.66
C PRO A 548 3.78 -12.97 40.42
N ASP A 549 4.56 -13.99 40.06
CA ASP A 549 5.98 -13.88 39.72
C ASP A 549 6.27 -13.07 38.45
N LEU A 550 5.26 -12.76 37.65
CA LEU A 550 5.38 -11.91 36.46
C LEU A 550 5.07 -10.43 36.73
N GLU A 551 4.94 -9.98 37.98
CA GLU A 551 4.71 -8.56 38.28
C GLU A 551 5.76 -7.65 37.61
N GLY A 552 5.30 -6.60 36.92
CA GLY A 552 6.16 -5.68 36.18
C GLY A 552 6.60 -6.17 34.79
N PHE A 553 6.08 -7.29 34.27
CA PHE A 553 6.39 -7.73 32.90
C PHE A 553 5.91 -6.73 31.84
N VAL A 554 6.62 -6.69 30.71
CA VAL A 554 6.21 -5.94 29.51
C VAL A 554 5.53 -6.88 28.53
N THR A 555 4.44 -6.41 27.90
CA THR A 555 3.66 -7.22 26.95
C THR A 555 4.11 -6.99 25.51
N THR A 556 4.14 -8.05 24.72
CA THR A 556 4.34 -8.00 23.25
C THR A 556 3.02 -7.81 22.49
N ASN A 557 1.89 -7.86 23.18
CA ASN A 557 0.57 -8.00 22.57
C ASN A 557 -0.03 -6.66 22.12
N HIS A 558 -1.08 -6.68 21.32
CA HIS A 558 -1.86 -5.48 21.01
C HIS A 558 -2.70 -5.05 22.23
N LYS A 559 -3.05 -3.75 22.29
CA LYS A 559 -3.79 -3.14 23.41
C LYS A 559 -5.15 -3.80 23.71
N GLY A 560 -5.73 -4.51 22.72
CA GLY A 560 -7.02 -5.18 22.86
C GLY A 560 -6.97 -6.56 23.55
N ALA A 561 -5.80 -7.17 23.76
CA ALA A 561 -5.68 -8.51 24.34
C ALA A 561 -5.83 -8.50 25.88
N THR A 562 -7.01 -8.09 26.36
CA THR A 562 -7.27 -7.81 27.79
C THR A 562 -8.15 -8.85 28.48
N GLY A 563 -8.52 -9.93 27.79
CA GLY A 563 -9.36 -11.01 28.36
C GLY A 563 -10.87 -10.74 28.33
N GLY A 564 -11.34 -9.74 27.57
CA GLY A 564 -12.77 -9.39 27.52
C GLY A 564 -13.69 -10.55 27.14
N GLY A 565 -13.31 -11.38 26.16
CA GLY A 565 -14.09 -12.57 25.80
C GLY A 565 -14.06 -13.68 26.86
N ILE A 566 -12.99 -13.77 27.66
CA ILE A 566 -12.94 -14.72 28.78
C ILE A 566 -13.95 -14.28 29.85
N ALA A 567 -13.97 -13.00 30.21
CA ALA A 567 -14.93 -12.44 31.15
C ALA A 567 -16.38 -12.58 30.65
N LEU A 568 -16.60 -12.39 29.34
CA LEU A 568 -17.91 -12.63 28.71
C LEU A 568 -18.36 -14.08 28.90
N LEU A 569 -17.47 -15.05 28.67
CA LEU A 569 -17.78 -16.48 28.78
C LEU A 569 -17.89 -16.97 30.23
N GLU A 570 -17.18 -16.37 31.18
CA GLU A 570 -17.33 -16.63 32.63
C GLU A 570 -18.77 -16.32 33.09
N GLY A 571 -19.38 -15.26 32.56
CA GLY A 571 -20.78 -14.91 32.81
C GLY A 571 -21.79 -15.95 32.32
N VAL A 572 -21.40 -16.79 31.35
CA VAL A 572 -22.25 -17.80 30.68
C VAL A 572 -22.12 -19.19 31.36
N GLN A 573 -21.39 -19.32 32.47
CA GLN A 573 -21.14 -20.59 33.19
C GLN A 573 -20.50 -21.71 32.32
N LEU A 574 -19.68 -21.34 31.33
CA LEU A 574 -18.88 -22.31 30.58
C LEU A 574 -17.58 -22.61 31.35
N GLY A 575 -17.31 -23.89 31.64
CA GLY A 575 -16.13 -24.30 32.42
C GLY A 575 -14.79 -24.00 31.73
N HIS A 576 -13.75 -23.64 32.49
CA HIS A 576 -12.39 -23.45 31.99
C HIS A 576 -11.48 -24.65 32.27
N VAL A 577 -10.57 -24.97 31.34
CA VAL A 577 -9.49 -25.94 31.55
C VAL A 577 -8.16 -25.31 31.12
N GLY A 578 -7.19 -25.27 32.05
CA GLY A 578 -5.83 -24.75 31.81
C GLY A 578 -5.35 -23.79 32.90
N GLN A 579 -5.22 -24.30 34.13
CA GLN A 579 -4.51 -23.62 35.23
C GLN A 579 -3.00 -23.88 35.19
#